data_AF-A0A953ZC84-F1
#
_entry.id   AF-A0A953ZC84-F1
#
_cell.length_a   1.000
_cell.length_b   1.000
_cell.length_c   1.000
_cell.angle_alpha   90.00
_cell.angle_beta   90.00
_cell.angle_gamma   90.00
#
_symmetry.space_group_name_H-M   'P 1'
#
loop_
_entity.id
_entity.type
_entity.pdbx_description
1 polymer ?
#
loop_
_entity_poly.entity_id
_entity_poly.type
_entity_poly.pdbx_seq_one_letter_code
_entity_poly.pdbx_strand_id
1 'polypeptide(L)'
;LVLDKDQIAQYPAKEELLINFTFDPEEQVPELGVTGVYQVASNSDLRFIARPTGVVPDSAEIEIATFQKDPASGKYVRVGKVVTRPMERSTITGNGEDSPEQVFFAYNKMSVINPLEQITIRAGDAVAGPYTLRVIPAPELDSPLELTFTYPEYLTIEPKLTQELPIDAVAGTQVEFKFSTTKPLMLEGPQAAALMVDFNVGSSQRFPIDTDRAAGENHYKTRIPALQLGMARYRLRLVDAQGIENAKNIGDLMQVKEDVSPTVRVLFSGDPLVSNQLVYITKDAELPLEIEMVDDYGIGSAKLFWHFAVEKDYREFKDFANEFKRLETAPEQNVKGIFKLDFAKLIGDERIPTGTRQAIEIYIQAYDLNQV
;
A
#
# COMPACT_ATOMS: atom_id res chain seq x y z
N LEU A 1 4.22 6.15 -37.22
CA LEU A 1 4.12 4.69 -37.45
C LEU A 1 2.98 4.19 -36.59
N VAL A 2 1.88 3.79 -37.21
CA VAL A 2 0.78 3.06 -36.55
C VAL A 2 1.17 1.59 -36.65
N LEU A 3 1.26 0.88 -35.51
CA LEU A 3 1.57 -0.55 -35.50
C LEU A 3 0.27 -1.35 -35.42
N ASP A 4 0.13 -2.28 -36.36
CA ASP A 4 -1.03 -3.13 -36.62
C ASP A 4 -1.19 -4.28 -35.61
N LYS A 5 -2.41 -4.82 -35.61
CA LYS A 5 -3.02 -5.78 -34.66
C LYS A 5 -2.41 -7.19 -34.62
N ASP A 6 -1.35 -7.47 -35.38
CA ASP A 6 -0.82 -8.83 -35.58
C ASP A 6 0.61 -9.05 -35.05
N GLN A 7 1.05 -8.25 -34.08
CA GLN A 7 2.30 -8.50 -33.33
C GLN A 7 2.05 -8.76 -31.84
N ILE A 8 1.07 -9.61 -31.51
CA ILE A 8 1.03 -10.27 -30.20
C ILE A 8 2.12 -11.33 -30.20
N ALA A 9 3.33 -10.89 -29.86
CA ALA A 9 4.42 -11.77 -29.52
C ALA A 9 3.93 -12.77 -28.44
N GLN A 10 4.25 -14.03 -28.68
CA GLN A 10 4.34 -15.05 -27.64
C GLN A 10 5.07 -14.43 -26.44
N TYR A 11 4.35 -14.19 -25.35
CA TYR A 11 4.99 -13.91 -24.08
C TYR A 11 5.52 -15.24 -23.55
N PRO A 12 6.85 -15.44 -23.43
CA PRO A 12 7.33 -16.34 -22.39
C PRO A 12 6.98 -15.62 -21.08
N ALA A 13 6.01 -16.14 -20.33
CA ALA A 13 5.72 -15.64 -19.00
C ALA A 13 7.03 -15.69 -18.19
N LYS A 14 7.64 -14.52 -18.00
CA LYS A 14 8.81 -14.27 -17.15
C LYS A 14 8.42 -14.00 -15.70
N GLU A 15 7.15 -14.23 -15.36
CA GLU A 15 6.70 -14.33 -13.98
C GLU A 15 6.81 -15.81 -13.60
N GLU A 16 7.54 -16.09 -12.53
CA GLU A 16 7.55 -17.43 -11.93
C GLU A 16 6.10 -17.82 -11.67
N LEU A 17 5.63 -18.87 -12.36
CA LEU A 17 4.39 -19.54 -12.03
C LEU A 17 4.53 -20.00 -10.56
N LEU A 18 3.93 -19.26 -9.64
CA LEU A 18 3.81 -19.61 -8.22
C LEU A 18 2.85 -20.79 -8.11
N ILE A 19 3.35 -21.98 -8.45
CA ILE A 19 2.63 -23.23 -8.26
C ILE A 19 3.07 -23.77 -6.89
N ASN A 20 2.28 -23.49 -5.86
CA ASN A 20 2.38 -24.17 -4.58
C ASN A 20 1.79 -25.57 -4.73
N PHE A 21 2.63 -26.52 -5.15
CA PHE A 21 2.29 -27.93 -5.28
C PHE A 21 2.95 -28.70 -4.14
N THR A 22 2.14 -29.33 -3.30
CA THR A 22 2.64 -30.25 -2.27
C THR A 22 1.93 -31.58 -2.41
N PHE A 23 2.68 -32.67 -2.19
CA PHE A 23 2.11 -34.01 -2.10
C PHE A 23 2.04 -34.37 -0.63
N ASP A 24 0.82 -34.64 -0.15
CA ASP A 24 0.60 -35.16 1.19
C ASP A 24 0.41 -36.68 1.10
N PRO A 25 1.43 -37.50 1.42
CA PRO A 25 1.36 -38.95 1.34
C PRO A 25 0.48 -39.57 2.43
N GLU A 26 0.19 -38.85 3.52
CA GLU A 26 -0.58 -39.35 4.66
C GLU A 26 -2.07 -39.01 4.53
N GLU A 27 -2.42 -38.02 3.71
CA GLU A 27 -3.80 -37.64 3.46
C GLU A 27 -4.62 -38.77 2.82
N GLN A 28 -5.76 -39.07 3.44
CA GLN A 28 -6.74 -40.04 2.95
C GLN A 28 -8.01 -39.35 2.49
N VAL A 29 -8.57 -39.81 1.37
CA VAL A 29 -9.93 -39.48 0.92
C VAL A 29 -10.74 -40.78 0.94
N PRO A 30 -11.28 -41.18 2.11
CA PRO A 30 -11.89 -42.50 2.29
C PRO A 30 -13.03 -42.78 1.31
N GLU A 31 -13.80 -41.75 0.92
CA GLU A 31 -14.90 -41.86 -0.03
C GLU A 31 -14.45 -42.28 -1.43
N LEU A 32 -13.21 -41.95 -1.79
CA LEU A 32 -12.59 -42.33 -3.05
C LEU A 32 -11.63 -43.52 -2.90
N GLY A 33 -11.38 -43.98 -1.67
CA GLY A 33 -10.43 -45.06 -1.37
C GLY A 33 -8.98 -44.71 -1.70
N VAL A 34 -8.61 -43.42 -1.66
CA VAL A 34 -7.27 -42.96 -2.07
C VAL A 34 -6.46 -42.49 -0.86
N THR A 35 -5.15 -42.76 -0.90
CA THR A 35 -4.13 -42.23 0.02
C THR A 35 -3.07 -41.54 -0.81
N GLY A 36 -2.61 -40.37 -0.40
CA GLY A 36 -1.70 -39.55 -1.19
C GLY A 36 -2.45 -38.56 -2.08
N VAL A 37 -2.50 -37.30 -1.67
CA VAL A 37 -3.20 -36.23 -2.39
C VAL A 37 -2.23 -35.14 -2.78
N TYR A 38 -2.33 -34.70 -4.03
CA TYR A 38 -1.65 -33.52 -4.51
C TYR A 38 -2.49 -32.29 -4.19
N GLN A 39 -1.95 -31.40 -3.38
CA GLN A 39 -2.59 -30.16 -3.00
C GLN A 39 -2.09 -29.04 -3.90
N VAL A 40 -3.04 -28.30 -4.47
CA VAL A 40 -2.77 -27.18 -5.38
C VAL A 40 -3.55 -25.96 -4.95
N ALA A 41 -2.95 -24.77 -5.07
CA ALA A 41 -3.69 -23.54 -4.80
C ALA A 41 -4.80 -23.31 -5.83
N SER A 42 -5.91 -22.73 -5.38
CA SER A 42 -7.00 -22.33 -6.29
C SER A 42 -6.49 -21.34 -7.35
N ASN A 43 -7.01 -21.49 -8.57
CA ASN A 43 -6.61 -20.71 -9.75
C ASN A 43 -5.18 -20.90 -10.24
N SER A 44 -4.40 -21.84 -9.69
CA SER A 44 -3.11 -22.21 -10.28
C SER A 44 -3.27 -22.82 -11.66
N ASP A 45 -2.29 -22.59 -12.52
CA ASP A 45 -2.15 -23.31 -13.79
C ASP A 45 -1.28 -24.55 -13.57
N LEU A 46 -1.75 -25.71 -14.05
CA LEU A 46 -1.04 -26.97 -13.92
C LEU A 46 -0.59 -27.49 -15.28
N ARG A 47 0.65 -27.95 -15.33
CA ARG A 47 1.21 -28.65 -16.50
C ARG A 47 1.44 -30.11 -16.15
N PHE A 48 0.71 -30.99 -16.82
CA PHE A 48 0.91 -32.44 -16.73
C PHE A 48 1.87 -32.86 -17.82
N ILE A 49 2.92 -33.62 -17.46
CA ILE A 49 3.91 -34.14 -18.41
C ILE A 49 3.99 -35.65 -18.24
N ALA A 50 3.66 -36.39 -19.29
CA ALA A 50 3.83 -37.83 -19.36
C ALA A 50 5.05 -38.16 -20.22
N ARG A 51 6.01 -38.89 -19.65
CA ARG A 51 7.23 -39.36 -20.33
C ARG A 51 7.13 -40.87 -20.52
N PRO A 52 6.64 -41.36 -21.67
CA PRO A 52 6.54 -42.79 -21.90
C PRO A 52 7.95 -43.41 -21.95
N THR A 53 8.08 -44.63 -21.45
CA THR A 53 9.29 -45.45 -21.56
C THR A 53 9.01 -46.64 -22.48
N GLY A 54 9.94 -47.00 -23.36
CA GLY A 54 9.79 -48.12 -24.30
C GLY A 54 9.20 -47.68 -25.65
N VAL A 55 8.24 -48.44 -26.18
CA VAL A 55 7.57 -48.09 -27.45
C VAL A 55 6.70 -46.86 -27.21
N VAL A 56 7.07 -45.73 -27.81
CA VAL A 56 6.37 -44.46 -27.66
C VAL A 56 5.10 -44.48 -28.51
N PRO A 57 3.90 -44.30 -27.90
CA PRO A 57 2.66 -44.24 -28.65
C PRO A 57 2.56 -42.95 -29.48
N ASP A 58 1.65 -42.93 -30.46
CA ASP A 58 1.43 -41.76 -31.32
C ASP A 58 0.61 -40.66 -30.61
N SER A 59 -0.21 -41.04 -29.64
CA SER A 59 -1.09 -40.14 -28.90
C SER A 59 -1.15 -40.49 -27.41
N ALA A 60 -1.51 -39.49 -26.62
CA ALA A 60 -1.88 -39.65 -25.22
C ALA A 60 -3.09 -38.77 -24.90
N GLU A 61 -3.86 -39.17 -23.90
CA GLU A 61 -5.05 -38.48 -23.43
C GLU A 61 -5.01 -38.35 -21.91
N ILE A 62 -5.59 -37.25 -21.41
CA ILE A 62 -5.82 -37.02 -20.01
C ILE A 62 -7.33 -37.10 -19.74
N GLU A 63 -7.70 -37.90 -18.75
CA GLU A 63 -9.06 -38.05 -18.23
C GLU A 63 -9.14 -37.33 -16.88
N ILE A 64 -10.11 -36.42 -16.77
CA ILE A 64 -10.33 -35.60 -15.58
C ILE A 64 -11.72 -35.89 -15.03
N ALA A 65 -11.79 -36.46 -13.84
CA ALA A 65 -13.03 -36.67 -13.10
C ALA A 65 -13.13 -35.65 -11.96
N THR A 66 -14.20 -34.85 -11.94
CA THR A 66 -14.42 -33.83 -10.90
C THR A 66 -15.31 -34.38 -9.80
N PHE A 67 -14.99 -34.03 -8.55
CA PHE A 67 -15.75 -34.39 -7.38
C PHE A 67 -16.09 -33.15 -6.55
N GLN A 68 -17.28 -33.12 -5.97
CA GLN A 68 -17.70 -32.08 -5.03
C GLN A 68 -18.26 -32.72 -3.77
N LYS A 69 -18.14 -32.00 -2.66
CA LYS A 69 -18.69 -32.44 -1.39
C LYS A 69 -20.20 -32.22 -1.42
N ASP A 70 -20.96 -33.30 -1.29
CA ASP A 70 -22.41 -33.24 -1.16
C ASP A 70 -22.76 -32.62 0.20
N PRO A 71 -23.49 -31.49 0.25
CA PRO A 71 -23.83 -30.82 1.51
C PRO A 71 -24.73 -31.68 2.42
N ALA A 72 -25.49 -32.64 1.89
CA ALA A 72 -26.37 -33.48 2.69
C ALA A 72 -25.63 -34.65 3.34
N SER A 73 -24.80 -35.37 2.58
CA SER A 73 -24.06 -36.53 3.09
C SER A 73 -22.67 -36.21 3.63
N GLY A 74 -22.13 -35.03 3.30
CA GLY A 74 -20.75 -34.64 3.60
C GLY A 74 -19.71 -35.40 2.78
N LYS A 75 -20.10 -36.29 1.87
CA LYS A 75 -19.21 -37.15 1.07
C LYS A 75 -18.88 -36.52 -0.28
N TYR A 76 -17.71 -36.84 -0.82
CA TYR A 76 -17.38 -36.48 -2.19
C TYR A 76 -18.15 -37.35 -3.18
N VAL A 77 -18.90 -36.71 -4.08
CA VAL A 77 -19.61 -37.36 -5.18
C VAL A 77 -19.07 -36.86 -6.50
N ARG A 78 -18.98 -37.74 -7.50
CA ARG A 78 -18.55 -37.34 -8.85
C ARG A 78 -19.61 -36.44 -9.46
N VAL A 79 -19.19 -35.26 -9.93
CA VAL A 79 -20.07 -34.30 -10.57
C VAL A 79 -19.71 -34.18 -12.05
N GLY A 80 -20.72 -34.22 -12.90
CA GLY A 80 -20.54 -34.14 -14.35
C GLY A 80 -19.99 -35.42 -14.98
N LYS A 81 -19.60 -35.30 -16.25
CA LYS A 81 -18.97 -36.38 -17.01
C LYS A 81 -17.45 -36.28 -16.87
N VAL A 82 -16.77 -37.42 -16.95
CA VAL A 82 -15.31 -37.45 -17.10
C VAL A 82 -14.94 -36.71 -18.38
N VAL A 83 -14.05 -35.73 -18.26
CA VAL A 83 -13.59 -34.93 -19.38
C VAL A 83 -12.31 -35.55 -19.92
N THR A 84 -12.35 -36.02 -21.15
CA THR A 84 -11.17 -36.50 -21.88
C THR A 84 -10.62 -35.39 -22.77
N ARG A 85 -9.31 -35.20 -22.74
CA ARG A 85 -8.60 -34.22 -23.58
C ARG A 85 -7.34 -34.86 -24.19
N PRO A 86 -7.02 -34.57 -25.45
CA PRO A 86 -5.76 -34.99 -26.02
C PRO A 86 -4.61 -34.24 -25.35
N MET A 87 -3.49 -34.92 -25.17
CA MET A 87 -2.23 -34.31 -24.74
C MET A 87 -1.37 -33.97 -25.97
N GLU A 88 -0.68 -32.85 -25.92
CA GLU A 88 0.23 -32.40 -26.97
C GLU A 88 1.52 -33.22 -26.94
N ARG A 89 1.85 -33.88 -28.05
CA ARG A 89 3.12 -34.58 -28.22
C ARG A 89 4.23 -33.58 -28.52
N SER A 90 5.32 -33.66 -27.79
CA SER A 90 6.49 -32.81 -27.97
C SER A 90 7.77 -33.64 -27.91
N THR A 91 8.82 -33.17 -28.59
CA THR A 91 10.13 -33.81 -28.62
C THR A 91 11.18 -32.84 -28.09
N ILE A 92 12.02 -33.30 -27.17
CA ILE A 92 13.24 -32.60 -26.77
C ILE A 92 14.39 -33.28 -27.49
N THR A 93 14.99 -32.58 -28.44
CA THR A 93 16.29 -32.94 -29.01
C THR A 93 17.36 -32.57 -27.99
N GLY A 94 18.15 -33.55 -27.54
CA GLY A 94 19.23 -33.25 -26.60
C GLY A 94 20.35 -32.44 -27.26
N ASN A 95 21.05 -31.64 -26.46
CA ASN A 95 22.20 -30.86 -26.91
C ASN A 95 23.43 -31.77 -27.08
N GLY A 96 23.49 -32.53 -28.18
CA GLY A 96 24.66 -33.34 -28.57
C GLY A 96 24.29 -34.46 -29.54
N GLU A 97 25.23 -34.86 -30.41
CA GLU A 97 25.04 -35.90 -31.43
C GLU A 97 24.64 -37.27 -30.87
N ASP A 98 24.89 -37.54 -29.58
CA ASP A 98 24.59 -38.80 -28.91
C ASP A 98 23.40 -38.73 -27.93
N SER A 99 22.64 -37.63 -27.90
CA SER A 99 21.50 -37.52 -26.98
C SER A 99 20.24 -38.08 -27.64
N PRO A 100 19.65 -39.19 -27.14
CA PRO A 100 18.43 -39.74 -27.73
C PRO A 100 17.29 -38.72 -27.65
N GLU A 101 16.51 -38.61 -28.72
CA GLU A 101 15.28 -37.81 -28.73
C GLU A 101 14.35 -38.26 -27.60
N GLN A 102 13.97 -37.34 -26.73
CA GLN A 102 13.01 -37.62 -25.67
C GLN A 102 11.64 -37.09 -26.08
N VAL A 103 10.69 -38.00 -26.27
CA VAL A 103 9.29 -37.67 -26.52
C VAL A 103 8.53 -37.57 -25.20
N PHE A 104 7.70 -36.55 -25.06
CA PHE A 104 6.78 -36.40 -23.95
C PHE A 104 5.42 -35.90 -24.43
N PHE A 105 4.39 -36.14 -23.63
CA PHE A 105 3.05 -35.61 -23.84
C PHE A 105 2.74 -34.59 -22.76
N ALA A 106 2.20 -33.44 -23.13
CA ALA A 106 1.87 -32.37 -22.20
C ALA A 106 0.40 -31.94 -22.27
N TYR A 107 -0.16 -31.60 -21.12
CA TYR A 107 -1.46 -30.94 -21.05
C TYR A 107 -1.39 -29.79 -20.04
N ASN A 108 -1.80 -28.61 -20.47
CA ASN A 108 -1.91 -27.42 -19.62
C ASN A 108 -3.37 -27.26 -19.19
N LYS A 109 -3.61 -27.35 -17.88
CA LYS A 109 -4.89 -27.05 -17.26
C LYS A 109 -4.80 -25.65 -16.66
N MET A 110 -5.52 -24.71 -17.26
CA MET A 110 -5.58 -23.33 -16.77
C MET A 110 -6.61 -23.21 -15.64
N SER A 111 -6.29 -22.42 -14.62
CA SER A 111 -7.21 -22.01 -13.55
C SER A 111 -7.96 -23.18 -12.88
N VAL A 112 -7.26 -23.98 -12.08
CA VAL A 112 -7.91 -25.08 -11.34
C VAL A 112 -8.82 -24.53 -10.24
N ILE A 113 -10.12 -24.73 -10.41
CA ILE A 113 -11.17 -24.21 -9.50
C ILE A 113 -11.97 -25.30 -8.79
N ASN A 114 -11.90 -26.55 -9.27
CA ASN A 114 -12.70 -27.63 -8.70
C ASN A 114 -12.07 -28.15 -7.41
N PRO A 115 -12.83 -28.29 -6.32
CA PRO A 115 -12.29 -28.63 -5.00
C PRO A 115 -11.53 -29.96 -4.98
N LEU A 116 -11.94 -30.93 -5.81
CA LEU A 116 -11.29 -32.23 -5.92
C LEU A 116 -11.40 -32.77 -7.35
N GLU A 117 -10.30 -33.27 -7.90
CA GLU A 117 -10.22 -33.90 -9.21
C GLU A 117 -9.40 -35.20 -9.15
N GLN A 118 -9.77 -36.21 -9.93
CA GLN A 118 -8.93 -37.37 -10.22
C GLN A 118 -8.47 -37.30 -11.67
N ILE A 119 -7.16 -37.49 -11.85
CA ILE A 119 -6.48 -37.40 -13.14
C ILE A 119 -5.93 -38.77 -13.51
N THR A 120 -6.34 -39.27 -14.66
CA THR A 120 -5.77 -40.49 -15.26
C THR A 120 -5.17 -40.12 -16.61
N ILE A 121 -3.95 -40.57 -16.89
CA ILE A 121 -3.31 -40.37 -18.18
C ILE A 121 -3.25 -41.71 -18.90
N ARG A 122 -3.65 -41.73 -20.16
CA ARG A 122 -3.59 -42.92 -21.03
C ARG A 122 -2.73 -42.63 -22.24
N ALA A 123 -1.85 -43.56 -22.61
CA ALA A 123 -1.01 -43.45 -23.78
C ALA A 123 -0.79 -44.85 -24.37
N GLY A 124 -1.49 -45.18 -25.47
CA GLY A 124 -1.61 -46.56 -25.94
C GLY A 124 -2.21 -47.47 -24.86
N ASP A 125 -1.54 -48.59 -24.56
CA ASP A 125 -1.96 -49.52 -23.49
C ASP A 125 -1.48 -49.09 -22.09
N ALA A 126 -0.65 -48.05 -21.99
CA ALA A 126 -0.13 -47.56 -20.72
C ALA A 126 -1.14 -46.64 -20.03
N VAL A 127 -1.28 -46.82 -18.71
CA VAL A 127 -2.14 -46.00 -17.86
C VAL A 127 -1.33 -45.53 -16.66
N ALA A 128 -1.42 -44.24 -16.35
CA ALA A 128 -0.82 -43.63 -15.18
C ALA A 128 -1.90 -42.92 -14.33
N GLY A 129 -1.81 -43.05 -13.01
CA GLY A 129 -2.83 -42.59 -12.07
C GLY A 129 -3.77 -43.71 -11.59
N PRO A 130 -4.90 -43.36 -10.95
CA PRO A 130 -5.44 -42.01 -10.79
C PRO A 130 -4.62 -41.17 -9.80
N TYR A 131 -4.27 -39.95 -10.19
CA TYR A 131 -3.70 -38.93 -9.30
C TYR A 131 -4.83 -38.09 -8.73
N THR A 132 -4.90 -37.95 -7.41
CA THR A 132 -5.94 -37.13 -6.78
C THR A 132 -5.39 -35.74 -6.50
N LEU A 133 -6.04 -34.74 -7.07
CA LEU A 133 -5.76 -33.31 -6.87
C LEU A 133 -6.83 -32.71 -5.97
N ARG A 134 -6.41 -32.06 -4.88
CA ARG A 134 -7.27 -31.23 -4.05
C ARG A 134 -6.90 -29.77 -4.24
N VAL A 135 -7.90 -28.95 -4.54
CA VAL A 135 -7.72 -27.51 -4.57
C VAL A 135 -7.86 -26.96 -3.16
N ILE A 136 -6.82 -26.28 -2.72
CA ILE A 136 -6.76 -25.57 -1.46
C ILE A 136 -7.07 -24.10 -1.74
N PRO A 137 -8.15 -23.53 -1.20
CA PRO A 137 -8.48 -22.12 -1.41
C PRO A 137 -7.38 -21.24 -0.81
N ALA A 138 -7.07 -20.11 -1.43
CA ALA A 138 -6.14 -19.13 -0.87
C ALA A 138 -6.73 -18.46 0.39
N PRO A 139 -5.91 -17.93 1.32
CA PRO A 139 -6.42 -17.09 2.39
C PRO A 139 -7.09 -15.83 1.78
N GLU A 140 -8.28 -15.49 2.26
CA GLU A 140 -9.01 -14.28 1.88
C GLU A 140 -9.37 -13.47 3.13
N LEU A 141 -9.66 -12.18 2.95
CA LEU A 141 -10.25 -11.37 4.00
C LEU A 141 -11.68 -11.85 4.26
N ASP A 142 -12.00 -12.13 5.53
CA ASP A 142 -13.37 -12.49 5.96
C ASP A 142 -14.18 -11.23 6.35
N SER A 143 -13.48 -10.14 6.68
CA SER A 143 -14.05 -8.82 6.96
C SER A 143 -13.38 -7.73 6.12
N PRO A 144 -14.03 -6.57 5.91
CA PRO A 144 -13.37 -5.39 5.37
C PRO A 144 -12.10 -5.04 6.17
N LEU A 145 -11.08 -4.54 5.48
CA LEU A 145 -9.86 -4.04 6.10
C LEU A 145 -10.17 -2.72 6.82
N GLU A 146 -9.92 -2.67 8.12
CA GLU A 146 -10.11 -1.48 8.94
C GLU A 146 -8.78 -0.76 9.16
N LEU A 147 -8.76 0.55 8.90
CA LEU A 147 -7.59 1.42 9.04
C LEU A 147 -7.84 2.42 10.16
N THR A 148 -6.93 2.48 11.13
CA THR A 148 -6.91 3.51 12.18
C THR A 148 -5.70 4.41 11.99
N PHE A 149 -5.95 5.70 11.76
CA PHE A 149 -4.95 6.74 11.63
C PHE A 149 -4.76 7.41 12.97
N THR A 150 -3.53 7.42 13.49
CA THR A 150 -3.14 8.21 14.66
C THR A 150 -2.16 9.28 14.18
N TYR A 151 -2.64 10.51 14.12
CA TYR A 151 -1.85 11.66 13.67
C TYR A 151 -0.80 12.02 14.73
N PRO A 152 0.31 12.67 14.34
CA PRO A 152 1.26 13.22 15.30
C PRO A 152 0.56 14.09 16.35
N GLU A 153 0.94 13.94 17.62
CA GLU A 153 0.25 14.58 18.77
C GLU A 153 0.14 16.11 18.61
N TYR A 154 1.16 16.73 18.02
CA TYR A 154 1.22 18.18 17.82
C TYR A 154 0.15 18.70 16.84
N LEU A 155 -0.45 17.87 16.00
CA LEU A 155 -1.49 18.31 15.07
C LEU A 155 -2.86 18.48 15.75
N THR A 156 -3.05 17.95 16.96
CA THR A 156 -4.33 18.01 17.70
C THR A 156 -5.53 17.45 16.91
N ILE A 157 -5.28 16.56 15.94
CA ILE A 157 -6.31 15.89 15.14
C ILE A 157 -6.68 14.57 15.81
N GLU A 158 -7.96 14.37 16.06
CA GLU A 158 -8.48 13.11 16.61
C GLU A 158 -8.20 11.92 15.68
N PRO A 159 -7.91 10.73 16.22
CA PRO A 159 -7.71 9.53 15.42
C PRO A 159 -8.88 9.25 14.47
N LYS A 160 -8.56 8.91 13.22
CA LYS A 160 -9.55 8.59 12.18
C LYS A 160 -9.66 7.08 11.99
N LEU A 161 -10.87 6.55 12.04
CA LEU A 161 -11.20 5.16 11.69
C LEU A 161 -11.89 5.12 10.33
N THR A 162 -11.45 4.25 9.42
CA THR A 162 -12.08 4.08 8.10
C THR A 162 -11.90 2.67 7.55
N GLN A 163 -12.72 2.30 6.57
CA GLN A 163 -12.57 1.09 5.75
C GLN A 163 -12.20 1.43 4.29
N GLU A 164 -11.99 2.72 3.99
CA GLU A 164 -11.47 3.15 2.72
C GLU A 164 -10.02 2.69 2.58
N LEU A 165 -9.72 2.00 1.47
CA LEU A 165 -8.40 1.45 1.23
C LEU A 165 -7.32 2.52 0.94
N PRO A 166 -7.60 3.63 0.22
CA PRO A 166 -6.60 4.66 0.00
C PRO A 166 -6.12 5.28 1.33
N ILE A 167 -4.81 5.45 1.44
CA ILE A 167 -4.19 6.16 2.57
C ILE A 167 -3.88 7.58 2.11
N ASP A 168 -4.52 8.57 2.71
CA ASP A 168 -4.20 10.00 2.53
C ASP A 168 -4.00 10.62 3.91
N ALA A 169 -2.75 10.94 4.24
CA ALA A 169 -2.38 11.52 5.53
C ALA A 169 -1.01 12.21 5.46
N VAL A 170 -0.71 13.01 6.47
CA VAL A 170 0.58 13.68 6.63
C VAL A 170 1.68 12.70 7.05
N ALA A 171 2.91 12.98 6.65
CA ALA A 171 4.10 12.28 7.13
C ALA A 171 4.13 12.25 8.67
N GLY A 172 4.64 11.16 9.24
CA GLY A 172 4.65 10.92 10.69
C GLY A 172 3.37 10.27 11.23
N THR A 173 2.26 10.26 10.49
CA THR A 173 1.04 9.56 10.89
C THR A 173 1.28 8.05 11.07
N GLN A 174 0.79 7.46 12.15
CA GLN A 174 0.76 6.01 12.33
C GLN A 174 -0.52 5.45 11.71
N VAL A 175 -0.40 4.34 10.98
CA VAL A 175 -1.56 3.63 10.41
C VAL A 175 -1.58 2.20 10.93
N GLU A 176 -2.61 1.84 11.71
CA GLU A 176 -2.89 0.48 12.15
C GLU A 176 -3.92 -0.16 11.23
N PHE A 177 -3.65 -1.39 10.82
CA PHE A 177 -4.50 -2.22 9.97
C PHE A 177 -5.08 -3.33 10.84
N LYS A 178 -6.39 -3.53 10.83
CA LYS A 178 -7.07 -4.66 11.47
C LYS A 178 -7.92 -5.40 10.47
N PHE A 179 -7.84 -6.72 10.52
CA PHE A 179 -8.57 -7.58 9.59
C PHE A 179 -8.70 -9.00 10.13
N SER A 180 -9.64 -9.74 9.54
CA SER A 180 -9.82 -11.17 9.77
C SER A 180 -9.64 -11.94 8.47
N THR A 181 -9.24 -13.20 8.56
CA THR A 181 -9.02 -14.05 7.38
C THR A 181 -9.77 -15.38 7.48
N THR A 182 -10.09 -15.94 6.32
CA THR A 182 -10.77 -17.25 6.20
C THR A 182 -9.92 -18.43 6.67
N LYS A 183 -8.61 -18.21 6.87
CA LYS A 183 -7.63 -19.22 7.27
C LYS A 183 -6.56 -18.66 8.22
N PRO A 184 -5.92 -19.52 9.03
CA PRO A 184 -4.72 -19.14 9.79
C PRO A 184 -3.56 -18.72 8.88
N LEU A 185 -2.85 -17.67 9.27
CA LEU A 185 -1.71 -17.13 8.54
C LEU A 185 -0.38 -17.65 9.09
N MET A 186 0.59 -17.85 8.20
CA MET A 186 1.99 -18.04 8.54
C MET A 186 2.63 -16.70 8.89
N LEU A 187 2.91 -16.46 10.16
CA LEU A 187 3.44 -15.17 10.66
C LEU A 187 4.97 -15.15 10.75
N GLU A 188 5.63 -16.30 10.73
CA GLU A 188 7.09 -16.42 10.87
C GLU A 188 7.75 -16.89 9.57
N GLY A 189 8.96 -16.37 9.31
CA GLY A 189 9.80 -16.78 8.19
C GLY A 189 9.86 -15.79 7.02
N PRO A 190 10.73 -16.08 6.03
CA PRO A 190 10.98 -15.18 4.91
C PRO A 190 9.74 -14.99 4.02
N GLN A 191 8.88 -16.01 3.93
CA GLN A 191 7.66 -16.01 3.13
C GLN A 191 6.40 -15.71 3.93
N ALA A 192 6.50 -15.37 5.22
CA ALA A 192 5.34 -15.11 6.05
C ALA A 192 4.47 -13.95 5.54
N ALA A 193 3.20 -13.98 5.94
CA ALA A 193 2.27 -12.90 5.75
C ALA A 193 2.88 -11.59 6.26
N ALA A 194 2.66 -10.51 5.52
CA ALA A 194 3.19 -9.20 5.87
C ALA A 194 2.41 -8.07 5.17
N LEU A 195 2.53 -6.88 5.74
CA LEU A 195 2.21 -5.65 5.02
C LEU A 195 3.47 -5.20 4.26
N MET A 196 3.32 -5.06 2.95
CA MET A 196 4.36 -4.56 2.05
C MET A 196 4.04 -3.10 1.73
N VAL A 197 5.04 -2.22 1.81
CA VAL A 197 4.91 -0.81 1.43
C VAL A 197 5.96 -0.50 0.37
N ASP A 198 5.50 -0.09 -0.81
CA ASP A 198 6.33 0.25 -1.94
C ASP A 198 6.58 1.76 -1.97
N PHE A 199 7.85 2.13 -2.19
CA PHE A 199 8.28 3.51 -2.37
C PHE A 199 8.42 3.83 -3.86
N ASN A 200 8.26 5.10 -4.23
CA ASN A 200 8.39 5.59 -5.61
C ASN A 200 9.76 5.26 -6.26
N VAL A 201 10.79 4.99 -5.46
CA VAL A 201 12.17 4.69 -5.89
C VAL A 201 12.48 3.20 -5.99
N GLY A 202 11.46 2.34 -6.07
CA GLY A 202 11.64 0.90 -6.37
C GLY A 202 12.13 0.06 -5.18
N SER A 203 12.03 0.59 -3.96
CA SER A 203 12.25 -0.16 -2.72
C SER A 203 10.92 -0.54 -2.08
N SER A 204 10.84 -1.74 -1.50
CA SER A 204 9.69 -2.19 -0.71
C SER A 204 10.13 -2.44 0.72
N GLN A 205 9.34 -1.96 1.68
CA GLN A 205 9.52 -2.24 3.09
C GLN A 205 8.48 -3.26 3.55
N ARG A 206 8.92 -4.19 4.42
CA ARG A 206 8.07 -5.22 5.00
C ARG A 206 7.76 -4.90 6.45
N PHE A 207 6.49 -4.87 6.81
CA PHE A 207 5.99 -4.77 8.17
C PHE A 207 5.36 -6.10 8.61
N PRO A 208 5.74 -6.64 9.78
CA PRO A 208 5.21 -7.91 10.26
C PRO A 208 3.72 -7.81 10.62
N ILE A 209 3.01 -8.92 10.48
CA ILE A 209 1.63 -9.07 10.95
C ILE A 209 1.64 -9.81 12.29
N ASP A 210 0.86 -9.32 13.23
CA ASP A 210 0.65 -9.91 14.56
C ASP A 210 -0.78 -10.43 14.69
N THR A 211 -0.99 -11.41 15.57
CA THR A 211 -2.34 -11.87 15.94
C THR A 211 -3.04 -10.84 16.83
N ASP A 212 -4.27 -10.47 16.49
CA ASP A 212 -5.15 -9.72 17.37
C ASP A 212 -5.96 -10.68 18.27
N ARG A 213 -5.30 -11.14 19.34
CA ARG A 213 -5.89 -12.12 20.27
C ARG A 213 -7.17 -11.64 20.95
N ALA A 214 -7.40 -10.33 21.03
CA ALA A 214 -8.60 -9.79 21.66
C ALA A 214 -9.84 -9.94 20.76
N ALA A 215 -9.65 -9.93 19.44
CA ALA A 215 -10.72 -10.03 18.45
C ALA A 215 -11.10 -11.47 18.09
N GLY A 216 -10.23 -12.45 18.40
CA GLY A 216 -10.51 -13.88 18.29
C GLY A 216 -9.53 -14.65 17.41
N GLU A 217 -9.92 -15.87 17.02
CA GLU A 217 -9.13 -16.66 16.07
C GLU A 217 -9.13 -16.00 14.69
N ASN A 218 -8.01 -16.14 13.96
CA ASN A 218 -7.80 -15.58 12.62
C ASN A 218 -8.05 -14.06 12.51
N HIS A 219 -7.92 -13.33 13.61
CA HIS A 219 -7.88 -11.88 13.61
C HIS A 219 -6.44 -11.42 13.74
N TYR A 220 -6.08 -10.41 12.94
CA TYR A 220 -4.71 -9.94 12.80
C TYR A 220 -4.67 -8.43 12.78
N LYS A 221 -3.49 -7.92 13.14
CA LYS A 221 -3.17 -6.51 13.04
C LYS A 221 -1.74 -6.30 12.56
N THR A 222 -1.51 -5.18 11.93
CA THR A 222 -0.17 -4.71 11.57
C THR A 222 -0.17 -3.20 11.56
N ARG A 223 1.02 -2.59 11.55
CA ARG A 223 1.13 -1.13 11.62
C ARG A 223 2.27 -0.60 10.78
N ILE A 224 2.02 0.54 10.15
CA ILE A 224 3.06 1.45 9.69
C ILE A 224 3.27 2.45 10.84
N PRO A 225 4.44 2.43 11.51
CA PRO A 225 4.67 3.23 12.71
C PRO A 225 4.69 4.73 12.42
N ALA A 226 5.17 5.13 11.24
CA ALA A 226 5.15 6.50 10.75
C ALA A 226 5.16 6.50 9.23
N LEU A 227 4.20 7.20 8.61
CA LEU A 227 4.20 7.44 7.17
C LEU A 227 5.41 8.29 6.78
N GLN A 228 6.06 7.94 5.69
CA GLN A 228 7.23 8.66 5.17
C GLN A 228 6.95 9.17 3.76
N LEU A 229 7.55 10.32 3.43
CA LEU A 229 7.52 10.83 2.07
C LEU A 229 8.07 9.80 1.09
N GLY A 230 7.40 9.66 -0.06
CA GLY A 230 7.77 8.70 -1.09
C GLY A 230 7.17 7.31 -0.95
N MET A 231 6.49 6.98 0.16
CA MET A 231 5.60 5.82 0.23
C MET A 231 4.44 6.02 -0.75
N ALA A 232 4.19 5.03 -1.62
CA ALA A 232 3.34 5.20 -2.79
C ALA A 232 2.19 4.18 -2.85
N ARG A 233 2.42 2.96 -2.38
CA ARG A 233 1.44 1.88 -2.36
C ARG A 233 1.68 0.99 -1.16
N TYR A 234 0.61 0.38 -0.67
CA TYR A 234 0.73 -0.74 0.23
C TYR A 234 0.05 -1.97 -0.35
N ARG A 235 0.51 -3.15 0.06
CA ARG A 235 -0.08 -4.44 -0.26
C ARG A 235 -0.06 -5.33 0.97
N LEU A 236 -1.24 -5.77 1.39
CA LEU A 236 -1.38 -6.81 2.39
C LEU A 236 -1.19 -8.18 1.73
N ARG A 237 -0.08 -8.82 2.05
CA ARG A 237 0.27 -10.17 1.59
C ARG A 237 -0.12 -11.17 2.67
N LEU A 238 -1.13 -11.98 2.39
CA LEU A 238 -1.62 -13.03 3.27
C LEU A 238 -1.04 -14.35 2.79
N VAL A 239 -0.41 -15.11 3.68
CA VAL A 239 0.15 -16.43 3.36
C VAL A 239 -0.29 -17.41 4.44
N ASP A 240 -0.88 -18.53 4.07
CA ASP A 240 -1.29 -19.57 5.03
C ASP A 240 -0.13 -20.47 5.46
N ALA A 241 -0.39 -21.39 6.40
CA ALA A 241 0.62 -22.31 6.93
C ALA A 241 1.23 -23.25 5.87
N GLN A 242 0.53 -23.47 4.75
CA GLN A 242 1.02 -24.25 3.61
C GLN A 242 1.84 -23.40 2.62
N GLY A 243 2.02 -22.10 2.87
CA GLY A 243 2.74 -21.19 1.98
C GLY A 243 1.88 -20.63 0.84
N ILE A 244 0.55 -20.78 0.89
CA ILE A 244 -0.35 -20.31 -0.15
C ILE A 244 -0.69 -18.84 0.07
N GLU A 245 -0.36 -18.00 -0.92
CA GLU A 245 -0.64 -16.56 -0.90
C GLU A 245 -2.08 -16.24 -1.34
N ASN A 246 -2.64 -15.12 -0.87
CA ASN A 246 -3.93 -14.60 -1.33
C ASN A 246 -3.94 -14.36 -2.86
N ALA A 247 -5.03 -14.77 -3.51
CA ALA A 247 -5.17 -14.61 -4.96
C ALA A 247 -5.53 -13.18 -5.40
N LYS A 248 -6.27 -12.44 -4.58
CA LYS A 248 -6.69 -11.06 -4.88
C LYS A 248 -5.67 -10.09 -4.30
N ASN A 249 -5.28 -9.08 -5.06
CA ASN A 249 -4.46 -7.99 -4.52
C ASN A 249 -5.27 -7.22 -3.46
N ILE A 250 -4.71 -7.05 -2.27
CA ILE A 250 -5.33 -6.30 -1.16
C ILE A 250 -4.42 -5.13 -0.86
N GLY A 251 -4.85 -3.92 -1.18
CA GLY A 251 -4.09 -2.70 -0.95
C GLY A 251 -4.33 -1.65 -2.03
N ASP A 252 -3.84 -0.45 -1.80
CA ASP A 252 -4.12 0.70 -2.65
C ASP A 252 -2.97 1.74 -2.60
N LEU A 253 -3.18 2.86 -3.27
CA LEU A 253 -2.31 4.02 -3.30
C LEU A 253 -2.22 4.68 -1.92
N MET A 254 -1.04 5.24 -1.68
CA MET A 254 -0.73 6.09 -0.55
C MET A 254 -0.38 7.48 -1.05
N GLN A 255 -1.02 8.50 -0.47
CA GLN A 255 -0.68 9.90 -0.64
C GLN A 255 -0.19 10.42 0.70
N VAL A 256 1.13 10.44 0.86
CA VAL A 256 1.76 11.01 2.06
C VAL A 256 2.09 12.47 1.78
N LYS A 257 1.42 13.37 2.50
CA LYS A 257 1.63 14.82 2.40
C LYS A 257 2.78 15.24 3.29
N GLU A 258 3.58 16.18 2.80
CA GLU A 258 4.57 16.87 3.63
C GLU A 258 3.85 17.78 4.63
N ASP A 259 4.40 17.88 5.83
CA ASP A 259 4.00 18.88 6.81
C ASP A 259 4.71 20.19 6.46
N VAL A 260 4.01 21.08 5.78
CA VAL A 260 4.57 22.34 5.27
C VAL A 260 4.19 23.46 6.21
N SER A 261 5.13 24.35 6.50
CA SER A 261 4.90 25.47 7.40
C SER A 261 3.78 26.40 6.91
N PRO A 262 3.07 27.07 7.84
CA PRO A 262 1.97 27.96 7.48
C PRO A 262 2.40 29.06 6.51
N THR A 263 1.51 29.41 5.58
CA THR A 263 1.72 30.53 4.66
C THR A 263 1.14 31.81 5.23
N VAL A 264 1.91 32.90 5.22
CA VAL A 264 1.48 34.23 5.68
C VAL A 264 1.34 35.20 4.51
N ARG A 265 0.24 35.97 4.49
CA ARG A 265 0.01 37.08 3.57
C ARG A 265 -0.32 38.34 4.35
N VAL A 266 0.37 39.43 4.05
CA VAL A 266 0.04 40.76 4.54
C VAL A 266 -0.81 41.47 3.49
N LEU A 267 -2.06 41.71 3.81
CA LEU A 267 -3.01 42.48 3.01
C LEU A 267 -2.94 43.91 3.54
N PHE A 268 -2.33 44.84 2.80
CA PHE A 268 -2.28 46.24 3.24
C PHE A 268 -3.67 46.88 3.12
N SER A 269 -4.15 47.52 4.20
CA SER A 269 -5.41 48.28 4.18
C SER A 269 -5.19 49.79 4.11
N GLY A 270 -5.72 50.39 3.04
CA GLY A 270 -5.58 51.80 2.68
C GLY A 270 -5.18 51.94 1.21
N ASP A 271 -5.54 53.06 0.57
CA ASP A 271 -5.30 53.37 -0.86
C ASP A 271 -4.00 52.73 -1.40
N PRO A 272 -4.02 52.12 -2.61
CA PRO A 272 -3.01 51.16 -3.04
C PRO A 272 -1.62 51.78 -2.99
N LEU A 273 -0.90 51.49 -1.91
CA LEU A 273 0.54 51.61 -1.85
C LEU A 273 1.06 50.56 -2.83
N VAL A 274 1.33 51.03 -4.05
CA VAL A 274 1.98 50.26 -5.10
C VAL A 274 3.18 49.55 -4.47
N SER A 275 3.20 48.22 -4.55
CA SER A 275 4.27 47.39 -3.97
C SER A 275 5.63 48.01 -4.34
N ASN A 276 6.48 48.25 -3.33
CA ASN A 276 7.82 48.87 -3.38
C ASN A 276 7.92 50.36 -2.99
N GLN A 277 6.91 50.98 -2.35
CA GLN A 277 7.10 52.29 -1.72
C GLN A 277 7.48 52.16 -0.24
N LEU A 278 8.66 52.69 0.11
CA LEU A 278 9.09 52.96 1.48
C LEU A 278 8.05 53.85 2.17
N VAL A 279 7.37 53.33 3.19
CA VAL A 279 6.43 54.12 3.98
C VAL A 279 7.24 55.03 4.90
N TYR A 280 7.06 56.35 4.78
CA TYR A 280 7.68 57.32 5.67
C TYR A 280 6.87 57.41 6.95
N ILE A 281 7.40 56.85 8.02
CA ILE A 281 6.65 56.66 9.26
C ILE A 281 7.07 57.70 10.29
N THR A 282 6.13 58.56 10.71
CA THR A 282 6.29 59.37 11.91
C THR A 282 6.20 58.50 13.16
N LYS A 283 6.96 58.82 14.23
CA LYS A 283 7.00 58.01 15.47
C LYS A 283 5.63 57.67 16.08
N ASP A 284 4.63 58.52 15.86
CA ASP A 284 3.28 58.36 16.44
C ASP A 284 2.29 57.68 15.48
N ALA A 285 2.76 57.08 14.39
CA ALA A 285 1.88 56.42 13.43
C ALA A 285 1.40 55.05 13.95
N GLU A 286 0.12 54.76 13.70
CA GLU A 286 -0.45 53.41 13.80
C GLU A 286 -0.73 52.89 12.39
N LEU A 287 -0.21 51.70 12.06
CA LEU A 287 -0.43 51.05 10.77
C LEU A 287 -1.30 49.79 10.95
N PRO A 288 -2.49 49.71 10.31
CA PRO A 288 -3.26 48.47 10.29
C PRO A 288 -2.60 47.46 9.34
N LEU A 289 -2.10 46.37 9.90
CA LEU A 289 -1.65 45.20 9.16
C LEU A 289 -2.82 44.22 9.08
N GLU A 290 -3.45 44.08 7.90
CA GLU A 290 -4.36 42.94 7.72
C GLU A 290 -3.53 41.72 7.33
N ILE A 291 -3.80 40.59 7.96
CA ILE A 291 -2.99 39.39 7.85
C ILE A 291 -3.92 38.21 7.60
N GLU A 292 -3.55 37.38 6.64
CA GLU A 292 -4.14 36.07 6.39
C GLU A 292 -3.04 35.01 6.53
N MET A 293 -3.23 34.09 7.47
CA MET A 293 -2.35 32.95 7.70
C MET A 293 -3.15 31.69 7.38
N VAL A 294 -2.56 30.78 6.58
CA VAL A 294 -3.21 29.54 6.16
C VAL A 294 -2.29 28.37 6.40
N ASP A 295 -2.84 27.33 7.02
CA ASP A 295 -2.16 26.05 7.26
C ASP A 295 -3.14 24.89 7.10
N ASP A 296 -2.65 23.75 6.62
CA ASP A 296 -3.48 22.56 6.40
C ASP A 296 -3.87 21.89 7.73
N TYR A 297 -3.05 22.04 8.78
CA TYR A 297 -3.22 21.32 10.04
C TYR A 297 -3.32 22.24 11.27
N GLY A 298 -3.07 23.53 11.12
CA GLY A 298 -3.38 24.56 12.10
C GLY A 298 -2.16 25.40 12.48
N ILE A 299 -2.40 26.70 12.61
CA ILE A 299 -1.39 27.66 13.06
C ILE A 299 -1.36 27.63 14.58
N GLY A 300 -0.17 27.43 15.16
CA GLY A 300 0.05 27.42 16.60
C GLY A 300 0.56 28.75 17.15
N SER A 301 1.35 29.50 16.38
CA SER A 301 1.80 30.84 16.78
C SER A 301 2.18 31.70 15.58
N ALA A 302 2.35 33.00 15.82
CA ALA A 302 2.89 33.91 14.83
C ALA A 302 3.80 34.95 15.50
N LYS A 303 4.94 35.25 14.86
CA LYS A 303 5.92 36.22 15.34
C LYS A 303 6.11 37.30 14.27
N LEU A 304 6.21 38.55 14.72
CA LEU A 304 6.56 39.69 13.87
C LEU A 304 8.00 40.06 14.14
N PHE A 305 8.79 40.13 13.09
CA PHE A 305 10.17 40.55 13.10
C PHE A 305 10.31 41.87 12.34
N TRP A 306 11.24 42.72 12.76
CA TRP A 306 11.49 44.00 12.14
C TRP A 306 12.95 44.44 12.25
N HIS A 307 13.39 45.31 11.36
CA HIS A 307 14.65 46.04 11.49
C HIS A 307 14.58 47.38 10.75
N PHE A 308 15.51 48.28 11.05
CA PHE A 308 15.70 49.43 10.17
C PHE A 308 16.30 48.95 8.84
N ALA A 309 15.90 49.53 7.71
CA ALA A 309 16.35 49.09 6.38
C ALA A 309 17.88 49.10 6.16
N VAL A 310 18.64 49.76 7.04
CA VAL A 310 20.12 49.80 7.05
C VAL A 310 20.76 48.74 7.93
N GLU A 311 19.97 48.07 8.75
CA GLU A 311 20.40 47.00 9.64
C GLU A 311 20.29 45.64 8.94
N LYS A 312 21.08 44.67 9.39
CA LYS A 312 21.05 43.30 8.85
C LYS A 312 20.23 42.34 9.70
N ASP A 313 20.14 42.61 10.99
CA ASP A 313 19.57 41.68 11.97
C ASP A 313 18.15 42.09 12.34
N TYR A 314 17.24 41.12 12.26
CA TYR A 314 15.86 41.28 12.65
C TYR A 314 15.69 41.21 14.17
N ARG A 315 14.74 41.98 14.68
CA ARG A 315 14.32 42.04 16.08
C ARG A 315 12.87 41.57 16.18
N GLU A 316 12.54 40.82 17.22
CA GLU A 316 11.17 40.34 17.43
C GLU A 316 10.32 41.39 18.14
N PHE A 317 9.10 41.63 17.65
CA PHE A 317 8.09 42.43 18.31
C PHE A 317 7.14 41.53 19.11
N LYS A 318 7.43 41.38 20.41
CA LYS A 318 6.75 40.43 21.30
C LYS A 318 5.25 40.68 21.49
N ASP A 319 4.81 41.94 21.39
CA ASP A 319 3.39 42.28 21.54
C ASP A 319 2.52 41.67 20.44
N PHE A 320 3.10 41.43 19.25
CA PHE A 320 2.41 40.73 18.17
C PHE A 320 2.10 39.28 18.54
N ALA A 321 3.06 38.55 19.11
CA ALA A 321 2.87 37.16 19.50
C ALA A 321 1.77 37.00 20.56
N ASN A 322 1.62 37.99 21.45
CA ASN A 322 0.56 37.99 22.47
C ASN A 322 -0.86 38.01 21.86
N GLU A 323 -1.06 38.70 20.73
CA GLU A 323 -2.36 38.74 20.03
C GLU A 323 -2.79 37.36 19.54
N PHE A 324 -1.82 36.53 19.15
CA PHE A 324 -2.04 35.20 18.60
C PHE A 324 -1.83 34.07 19.61
N LYS A 325 -1.59 34.38 20.89
CA LYS A 325 -1.33 33.39 21.94
C LYS A 325 -2.44 32.34 22.09
N ARG A 326 -3.68 32.71 21.77
CA ARG A 326 -4.83 31.78 21.78
C ARG A 326 -4.61 30.56 20.87
N LEU A 327 -3.85 30.73 19.78
CA LEU A 327 -3.57 29.69 18.79
C LEU A 327 -2.73 28.54 19.38
N GLU A 328 -1.96 28.80 20.45
CA GLU A 328 -1.21 27.76 21.16
C GLU A 328 -2.14 26.70 21.78
N THR A 329 -3.36 27.10 22.16
CA THR A 329 -4.34 26.25 22.82
C THR A 329 -5.54 25.88 21.95
N ALA A 330 -5.75 26.63 20.86
CA ALA A 330 -6.85 26.49 19.93
C ALA A 330 -6.35 26.85 18.52
N PRO A 331 -5.58 25.96 17.88
CA PRO A 331 -5.03 26.21 16.56
C PRO A 331 -6.14 26.35 15.52
N GLU A 332 -5.89 27.19 14.51
CA GLU A 332 -6.83 27.46 13.42
C GLU A 332 -6.14 27.25 12.08
N GLN A 333 -6.83 26.61 11.13
CA GLN A 333 -6.32 26.41 9.76
C GLN A 333 -6.30 27.70 8.93
N ASN A 334 -7.14 28.67 9.28
CA ASN A 334 -7.19 29.96 8.60
C ASN A 334 -7.42 31.08 9.61
N VAL A 335 -6.40 31.90 9.82
CA VAL A 335 -6.45 33.05 10.73
C VAL A 335 -6.46 34.32 9.90
N LYS A 336 -7.53 35.10 10.04
CA LYS A 336 -7.62 36.45 9.48
C LYS A 336 -7.75 37.45 10.60
N GLY A 337 -6.94 38.50 10.55
CA GLY A 337 -6.94 39.52 11.59
C GLY A 337 -6.38 40.85 11.11
N ILE A 338 -6.68 41.89 11.87
CA ILE A 338 -6.07 43.20 11.70
C ILE A 338 -5.26 43.48 12.95
N PHE A 339 -3.94 43.55 12.81
CA PHE A 339 -3.05 43.96 13.89
C PHE A 339 -2.70 45.44 13.72
N LYS A 340 -2.92 46.24 14.76
CA LYS A 340 -2.51 47.65 14.76
C LYS A 340 -1.07 47.77 15.23
N LEU A 341 -0.17 48.04 14.29
CA LEU A 341 1.24 48.24 14.57
C LEU A 341 1.47 49.68 15.06
N ASP A 342 1.70 49.82 16.35
CA ASP A 342 2.12 51.08 17.00
C ASP A 342 3.63 51.24 16.87
N PHE A 343 4.07 52.21 16.07
CA PHE A 343 5.49 52.42 15.80
C PHE A 343 6.29 52.92 17.01
N ALA A 344 5.65 53.65 17.93
CA ALA A 344 6.31 54.09 19.14
C ALA A 344 6.65 52.89 20.03
N LYS A 345 5.75 51.91 20.12
CA LYS A 345 6.00 50.64 20.82
C LYS A 345 6.96 49.72 20.09
N LEU A 346 6.87 49.65 18.75
CA LEU A 346 7.75 48.82 17.93
C LEU A 346 9.22 49.22 18.11
N ILE A 347 9.50 50.52 18.03
CA ILE A 347 10.86 51.07 18.10
C ILE A 347 11.32 51.21 19.56
N GLY A 348 10.43 51.60 20.47
CA GLY A 348 10.77 51.84 21.88
C GLY A 348 11.87 52.89 22.04
N ASP A 349 12.90 52.54 22.82
CA ASP A 349 14.06 53.39 23.13
C ASP A 349 15.19 53.32 22.06
N GLU A 350 14.96 52.61 20.96
CA GLU A 350 15.99 52.37 19.95
C GLU A 350 16.39 53.65 19.21
N ARG A 351 17.71 53.81 19.00
CA ARG A 351 18.25 54.98 18.31
C ARG A 351 18.00 54.86 16.81
N ILE A 352 17.16 55.74 16.28
CA ILE A 352 16.94 55.85 14.83
C ILE A 352 18.28 56.20 14.15
N PRO A 353 18.75 55.39 13.18
CA PRO A 353 20.00 55.65 12.48
C PRO A 353 20.01 57.02 11.77
N THR A 354 21.02 57.84 12.06
CA THR A 354 21.21 59.16 11.44
C THR A 354 21.45 59.06 9.93
N GLY A 355 20.77 59.90 9.14
CA GLY A 355 21.01 60.04 7.69
C GLY A 355 20.10 59.21 6.78
N THR A 356 19.08 58.54 7.33
CA THR A 356 18.13 57.73 6.56
C THR A 356 16.72 58.31 6.56
N ARG A 357 16.00 58.06 5.46
CA ARG A 357 14.53 58.11 5.46
C ARG A 357 14.06 56.96 6.36
N GLN A 358 13.17 57.24 7.33
CA GLN A 358 12.70 56.34 8.39
C GLN A 358 11.96 55.11 7.83
N ALA A 359 12.70 54.17 7.25
CA ALA A 359 12.18 52.96 6.66
C ALA A 359 12.47 51.77 7.57
N ILE A 360 11.41 51.03 7.87
CA ILE A 360 11.44 49.78 8.64
C ILE A 360 10.97 48.68 7.70
N GLU A 361 11.71 47.58 7.71
CA GLU A 361 11.30 46.34 7.05
C GLU A 361 10.68 45.44 8.11
N ILE A 362 9.54 44.82 7.77
CA ILE A 362 8.81 43.89 8.64
C ILE A 362 8.67 42.55 7.95
N TYR A 363 8.74 41.49 8.75
CA TYR A 363 8.58 40.12 8.33
C TYR A 363 7.70 39.40 9.35
N ILE A 364 6.63 38.75 8.90
CA ILE A 364 5.76 37.94 9.77
C ILE A 364 6.00 36.49 9.43
N GLN A 365 6.25 35.69 10.46
CA GLN A 365 6.37 34.25 10.35
C GLN A 365 5.29 33.60 11.20
N ALA A 366 4.53 32.70 10.59
CA ALA A 366 3.62 31.82 11.29
C ALA A 366 4.27 30.45 11.46
N TYR A 367 3.93 29.80 12.56
CA TYR A 367 4.47 28.51 12.95
C TYR A 367 3.29 27.57 13.20
N ASP A 368 3.39 26.37 12.66
CA ASP A 368 2.61 25.23 13.13
C ASP A 368 3.03 24.88 14.57
N LEU A 369 2.30 23.96 15.21
CA LEU A 369 2.61 23.53 16.58
C LEU A 369 3.95 22.77 16.74
N ASN A 370 4.56 22.31 15.64
CA ASN A 370 5.85 21.61 15.65
C ASN A 370 7.03 22.61 15.75
N GLN A 371 6.83 23.87 15.36
CA GLN A 371 7.88 24.87 15.23
C GLN A 371 7.85 26.03 16.25
N VAL A 372 6.94 26.00 17.22
CA VAL A 372 6.76 27.08 18.22
C VAL A 372 7.90 27.19 19.23
#